data_AF-A0A956TDX5-F1
#
_entry.id   AF-A0A956TDX5-F1
#
_cell.length_a   1.000
_cell.length_b   1.000
_cell.length_c   1.000
_cell.angle_alpha   90.00
_cell.angle_beta   90.00
_cell.angle_gamma   90.00
#
_symmetry.space_group_name_H-M   'P 1'
#
loop_
_entity.id
_entity.type
_entity.pdbx_description
1 polymer ?
#
loop_
_entity_poly.entity_id
_entity_poly.type
_entity_poly.pdbx_seq_one_letter_code
_entity_poly.pdbx_strand_id
1 'polypeptide(L)'
;VEPMRTVLCGLALGFVLSSVGFSDYGEIHQMFLLKDLRLVWVFALTVLLTGVGLQIGKRRLPRHRQPHHPFHPGLIPGGILFGVGWALCGCCPSIAFVQLGEGKLTVLISLAGIALGTVTQVYVNRRFLKWSDHSCGG
;
A
#
# COMPACT_ATOMS: atom_id res chain seq x y z
N VAL A 1 -8.54 -19.13 9.51
CA VAL A 1 -7.51 -18.42 10.31
C VAL A 1 -8.25 -17.43 11.19
N GLU A 2 -8.10 -17.57 12.50
CA GLU A 2 -8.94 -16.98 13.56
C GLU A 2 -9.18 -15.47 13.36
N PRO A 3 -10.43 -14.97 13.34
CA PRO A 3 -10.74 -13.54 13.14
C PRO A 3 -10.03 -12.64 14.17
N MET A 4 -9.81 -13.17 15.37
CA MET A 4 -9.06 -12.51 16.44
C MET A 4 -7.63 -12.14 16.04
N ARG A 5 -6.95 -12.99 15.25
CA ARG A 5 -5.56 -12.73 14.83
C ARG A 5 -5.49 -11.60 13.82
N THR A 6 -6.47 -11.48 12.92
CA THR A 6 -6.51 -10.41 11.93
C THR A 6 -6.75 -9.05 12.59
N VAL A 7 -7.67 -8.99 13.56
CA VAL A 7 -7.92 -7.77 14.35
C VAL A 7 -6.69 -7.37 15.15
N LEU A 8 -6.02 -8.33 15.80
CA LEU A 8 -4.81 -8.07 16.57
C LEU A 8 -3.65 -7.57 15.69
N CYS A 9 -3.46 -8.17 14.50
CA CYS A 9 -2.47 -7.70 13.54
C CYS A 9 -2.80 -6.30 13.00
N GLY A 10 -4.08 -6.00 12.73
CA GLY A 10 -4.50 -4.68 12.28
C GLY A 10 -4.27 -3.60 13.34
N LEU A 11 -4.60 -3.91 14.60
CA LEU A 11 -4.38 -3.00 15.72
C LEU A 11 -2.89 -2.78 16.01
N ALA A 12 -2.09 -3.85 15.94
CA ALA A 12 -0.63 -3.75 16.06
C ALA A 12 -0.03 -2.90 14.93
N LEU A 13 -0.48 -3.07 13.69
CA LEU A 13 -0.01 -2.27 12.55
C LEU A 13 -0.40 -0.80 12.71
N GLY A 14 -1.63 -0.50 13.13
CA GLY A 14 -2.06 0.87 13.44
C GLY A 14 -1.25 1.52 14.56
N PHE A 15 -0.99 0.77 15.64
CA PHE A 15 -0.17 1.24 16.77
C PHE A 15 1.27 1.56 16.37
N VAL A 16 1.89 0.69 15.57
CA VAL A 16 3.25 0.93 15.05
C VAL A 16 3.26 2.16 14.14
N LEU A 17 2.28 2.31 13.25
CA LEU A 17 2.21 3.47 12.35
C LEU A 17 2.03 4.80 13.11
N SER A 18 1.17 4.82 14.14
CA SER A 18 0.97 6.00 15.00
C SER A 18 2.25 6.30 15.81
N SER A 19 2.95 5.27 16.31
CA SER A 19 4.20 5.42 17.06
C SER A 19 5.36 5.98 16.22
N VAL A 20 5.33 5.80 14.90
CA VAL A 20 6.37 6.31 13.99
C VAL A 20 6.10 7.76 13.56
N GLY A 21 4.97 8.36 13.94
CA GLY A 21 4.68 9.78 13.64
C GLY A 21 4.23 10.04 12.20
N PHE A 22 3.91 9.00 11.43
CA PHE A 22 3.50 9.12 10.01
C PHE A 22 2.15 9.83 9.77
N SER A 23 1.52 10.40 10.82
CA SER A 23 0.20 11.04 10.75
C SER A 23 0.23 12.51 10.34
N ASP A 24 1.41 13.14 10.24
CA ASP A 24 1.54 14.51 9.75
C ASP A 24 2.24 14.60 8.39
N TYR A 25 1.55 15.24 7.43
CA TYR A 25 2.05 15.49 6.07
C TYR A 25 3.36 16.31 6.06
N GLY A 26 3.59 17.11 7.11
CA GLY A 26 4.81 17.91 7.27
C GLY A 26 6.09 17.09 7.50
N GLU A 27 5.99 15.95 8.17
CA GLU A 27 7.14 15.08 8.48
C GLU A 27 7.60 14.27 7.26
N ILE A 28 6.68 13.87 6.39
CA ILE A 28 7.00 13.15 5.14
C ILE A 28 7.73 14.07 4.16
N HIS A 29 7.38 15.37 4.14
CA HIS A 29 8.10 16.36 3.35
C HIS A 29 9.53 16.61 3.90
N GLN A 30 9.73 16.49 5.21
CA GLN A 30 11.06 16.56 5.85
C GLN A 30 11.91 15.30 5.63
N MET A 31 11.29 14.12 5.40
CA MET A 31 12.02 12.93 4.92
C MET A 31 12.66 13.15 3.55
N PHE A 32 11.97 13.86 2.65
CA PHE A 32 12.48 14.21 1.31
C PHE A 32 13.56 15.29 1.36
N LEU A 33 13.60 16.10 2.43
CA LEU A 33 14.59 17.15 2.67
C LEU A 33 15.91 16.64 3.30
N LEU A 34 16.11 15.31 3.42
CA LEU A 34 17.32 14.68 3.96
C LEU A 34 17.69 15.09 5.40
N LYS A 35 16.76 15.69 6.16
CA LYS A 35 17.03 16.19 7.52
C LYS A 35 16.93 15.09 8.58
N ASP A 36 16.09 14.08 8.36
CA ASP A 36 15.92 12.90 9.23
C ASP A 36 16.39 11.62 8.54
N LEU A 37 17.71 11.42 8.50
CA LEU A 37 18.34 10.16 8.09
C LEU A 37 17.69 8.95 8.80
N ARG A 38 17.28 9.13 10.06
CA ARG A 38 16.63 8.08 10.86
C ARG A 38 15.40 7.48 10.17
N LEU A 39 14.49 8.31 9.67
CA LEU A 39 13.21 7.84 9.12
C LEU A 39 13.40 7.20 7.74
N VAL A 40 14.36 7.70 6.95
CA VAL A 40 14.78 7.08 5.68
C VAL A 40 15.36 5.68 5.91
N TRP A 41 16.25 5.52 6.88
CA TRP A 41 16.81 4.21 7.23
C TRP A 41 15.75 3.23 7.74
N VAL A 42 14.79 3.68 8.56
CA VAL A 42 13.66 2.85 9.01
C VAL A 42 12.83 2.37 7.82
N PHE A 43 12.41 3.28 6.92
CA PHE A 43 11.62 2.91 5.75
C PHE A 43 12.38 1.95 4.82
N ALA A 44 13.65 2.25 4.53
CA ALA A 44 14.50 1.39 3.71
C ALA A 44 14.68 -0.01 4.32
N LEU A 45 14.93 -0.10 5.64
CA LEU A 45 15.04 -1.36 6.35
C LEU A 45 13.71 -2.13 6.35
N THR A 46 12.57 -1.46 6.56
CA THR A 46 11.25 -2.11 6.51
C THR A 46 10.98 -2.71 5.12
N VAL A 47 11.26 -1.98 4.04
CA VAL A 47 11.10 -2.46 2.67
C VAL A 47 12.06 -3.64 2.38
N LEU A 48 13.33 -3.51 2.79
CA LEU A 48 14.33 -4.57 2.63
C LEU A 48 13.95 -5.83 3.40
N LEU A 49 13.59 -5.72 4.68
CA LEU A 49 13.18 -6.84 5.52
C LEU A 49 11.93 -7.52 4.97
N THR A 50 10.97 -6.75 4.47
CA THR A 50 9.76 -7.28 3.84
C THR A 50 10.09 -8.03 2.54
N GLY A 51 10.93 -7.43 1.68
CA GLY A 51 11.40 -8.06 0.44
C GLY A 51 12.15 -9.36 0.70
N VAL A 52 13.10 -9.36 1.63
CA VAL A 52 13.88 -10.53 2.05
C VAL A 52 12.96 -11.58 2.68
N GLY A 53 12.02 -11.18 3.55
CA GLY A 53 11.05 -12.06 4.18
C GLY A 53 10.17 -12.78 3.16
N LEU A 54 9.67 -12.08 2.14
CA LEU A 54 8.91 -12.68 1.04
C LEU A 54 9.78 -13.60 0.17
N GLN A 55 11.03 -13.22 -0.07
CA GLN A 55 11.98 -14.03 -0.86
C GLN A 55 12.36 -15.34 -0.14
N ILE A 56 12.57 -15.31 1.18
CA ILE A 56 12.81 -16.49 2.01
C ILE A 56 11.52 -17.32 2.14
N GLY A 57 10.37 -16.66 2.34
CA GLY A 57 9.05 -17.28 2.41
C GLY A 57 8.71 -18.05 1.12
N LYS A 58 9.02 -17.48 -0.05
CA LYS A 58 8.88 -18.16 -1.35
C LYS A 58 9.63 -19.50 -1.43
N ARG A 59 10.75 -19.65 -0.72
CA ARG A 59 11.54 -20.90 -0.66
C ARG A 59 10.97 -21.93 0.32
N ARG A 60 10.18 -21.51 1.31
CA ARG A 60 9.61 -22.36 2.37
C ARG A 60 8.12 -22.67 2.17
N LEU A 61 7.43 -21.93 1.29
CA LEU A 61 5.99 -22.07 1.07
C LEU A 61 5.69 -23.09 -0.07
N PRO A 62 4.88 -24.13 0.18
CA PRO A 62 4.49 -25.10 -0.85
C PRO A 62 3.75 -24.42 -2.00
N ARG A 63 3.99 -24.88 -3.23
CA ARG A 63 3.55 -24.28 -4.51
C ARG A 63 2.04 -23.99 -4.59
N HIS A 64 1.21 -24.74 -3.85
CA HIS A 64 -0.24 -24.52 -3.78
C HIS A 64 -0.64 -23.21 -3.07
N ARG A 65 0.17 -22.72 -2.12
CA ARG A 65 -0.12 -21.47 -1.38
C ARG A 65 0.67 -20.27 -1.90
N GLN A 66 1.47 -20.46 -2.96
CA GLN A 66 2.09 -19.35 -3.64
C GLN A 66 0.98 -18.56 -4.34
N PRO A 67 0.79 -17.27 -4.01
CA PRO A 67 -0.13 -16.45 -4.78
C PRO A 67 0.45 -16.35 -6.19
N HIS A 68 -0.14 -17.10 -7.11
CA HIS A 68 0.11 -16.95 -8.53
C HIS A 68 -0.58 -15.64 -8.92
N HIS A 69 0.18 -14.56 -8.99
CA HIS A 69 -0.26 -13.33 -9.62
C HIS A 69 0.09 -13.49 -11.10
N PRO A 70 -0.86 -13.85 -11.99
CA PRO A 70 -0.58 -13.81 -13.41
C PRO A 70 -0.12 -12.40 -13.76
N PHE A 71 0.99 -12.30 -14.49
CA PHE A 71 1.51 -11.03 -14.94
C PHE A 71 0.53 -10.44 -15.97
N HIS A 72 -0.41 -9.65 -15.48
CA HIS A 72 -1.30 -8.87 -16.33
C HIS A 72 -0.52 -7.68 -16.89
N PRO A 73 -0.58 -7.40 -18.19
CA PRO A 73 0.14 -6.26 -18.73
C PRO A 73 -0.47 -4.91 -18.31
N GLY A 74 -1.65 -4.91 -17.67
CA GLY A 74 -2.18 -3.79 -16.90
C GLY A 74 -1.45 -3.49 -15.58
N LEU A 75 -0.59 -4.39 -15.08
CA LEU A 75 0.16 -4.22 -13.83
C LEU A 75 1.24 -3.13 -13.94
N ILE A 76 1.88 -3.01 -15.11
CA ILE A 76 2.96 -2.04 -15.37
C ILE A 76 2.41 -0.59 -15.32
N PRO A 77 1.38 -0.22 -16.12
CA PRO A 77 0.83 1.14 -16.06
C PRO A 77 0.16 1.43 -14.71
N GLY A 78 -0.49 0.43 -14.09
CA GLY A 78 -1.07 0.57 -12.75
C GLY A 78 -0.02 0.83 -11.68
N GLY A 79 1.11 0.10 -11.70
CA GLY A 79 2.22 0.28 -10.77
C GLY A 79 2.90 1.64 -10.90
N ILE A 80 3.07 2.14 -12.14
CA ILE A 80 3.64 3.47 -12.40
C ILE A 80 2.68 4.55 -11.87
N LEU A 81 1.39 4.48 -12.22
CA LEU A 81 0.39 5.45 -11.74
C LEU A 81 0.28 5.45 -10.21
N PHE A 82 0.30 4.27 -9.58
CA PHE A 82 0.28 4.14 -8.13
C PHE A 82 1.54 4.72 -7.48
N GLY A 83 2.73 4.43 -8.03
CA GLY A 83 3.99 4.97 -7.54
C GLY A 83 4.06 6.50 -7.66
N VAL A 84 3.64 7.05 -8.81
CA VAL A 84 3.56 8.51 -9.03
C VAL A 84 2.57 9.15 -8.08
N GLY A 85 1.39 8.55 -7.88
CA GLY A 85 0.39 9.05 -6.94
C GLY A 85 0.90 9.07 -5.50
N TRP A 86 1.63 8.03 -5.07
CA TRP A 86 2.26 8.00 -3.74
C TRP A 86 3.34 9.08 -3.60
N ALA A 87 4.16 9.31 -4.63
CA ALA A 87 5.19 10.35 -4.62
C ALA A 87 4.60 11.77 -4.56
N LEU A 88 3.46 12.00 -5.23
CA LEU A 88 2.79 13.31 -5.26
C LEU A 88 2.02 13.61 -3.96
N CYS A 89 1.27 12.63 -3.45
CA CYS A 89 0.44 12.82 -2.26
C CYS A 89 1.19 12.61 -0.95
N GLY A 90 2.35 11.93 -0.97
CA GLY A 90 3.10 11.58 0.23
C GLY A 90 2.31 10.71 1.21
N CYS A 91 1.19 10.13 0.81
CA CYS A 91 0.28 9.38 1.66
C CYS A 91 -0.10 8.07 0.96
N CYS A 92 -0.06 6.97 1.70
CA CYS A 92 -0.50 5.65 1.24
C CYS A 92 -1.86 5.32 1.87
N PRO A 93 -2.64 4.40 1.27
CA PRO A 93 -3.98 4.05 1.78
C PRO A 93 -3.96 3.60 3.24
N SER A 94 -2.89 2.94 3.71
CA SER A 94 -2.75 2.54 5.12
C SER A 94 -2.66 3.74 6.07
N ILE A 95 -1.92 4.80 5.71
CA ILE A 95 -1.82 6.01 6.53
C ILE A 95 -3.16 6.76 6.53
N ALA A 96 -3.90 6.74 5.42
CA ALA A 96 -5.25 7.31 5.38
C ALA A 96 -6.18 6.62 6.39
N PHE A 97 -6.13 5.29 6.54
CA PHE A 97 -6.94 4.60 7.55
C PHE A 97 -6.54 4.94 8.99
N VAL A 98 -5.25 5.14 9.27
CA VAL A 98 -4.78 5.57 10.61
C VAL A 98 -5.23 7.00 10.92
N GLN A 99 -5.08 7.93 9.96
CA GLN A 99 -5.56 9.31 10.12
C GLN A 99 -7.07 9.41 10.30
N LEU A 100 -7.83 8.49 9.69
CA LEU A 100 -9.28 8.39 9.91
C LEU A 100 -9.60 8.02 11.35
N GLY A 101 -8.78 7.17 11.97
CA GLY A 101 -8.88 6.84 13.40
C GLY A 101 -8.49 7.99 14.34
N GLU A 102 -7.61 8.89 13.90
CA GLU A 102 -7.22 10.09 14.66
C GLU A 102 -8.16 11.30 14.44
N GLY A 103 -9.15 11.19 13.56
CA GLY A 103 -10.18 12.22 13.36
C GLY A 103 -9.74 13.44 12.55
N LYS A 104 -8.64 13.36 11.77
CA LYS A 104 -8.18 14.47 10.93
C LYS A 104 -9.08 14.66 9.70
N LEU A 105 -9.63 15.87 9.51
CA LEU A 105 -10.45 16.26 8.35
C LEU A 105 -9.73 16.09 7.00
N THR A 106 -8.40 16.18 6.98
CA THR A 106 -7.57 16.00 5.77
C THR A 106 -7.73 14.61 5.13
N VAL A 107 -8.16 13.60 5.91
CA VAL A 107 -8.36 12.25 5.39
C VAL A 107 -9.46 12.17 4.34
N LEU A 108 -10.47 13.04 4.42
CA LEU A 108 -11.64 13.00 3.54
C LEU A 108 -11.23 13.23 2.07
N ILE A 109 -10.26 14.13 1.86
CA ILE A 109 -9.74 14.48 0.53
C ILE A 109 -8.94 13.32 -0.05
N SER A 110 -8.07 12.70 0.75
CA SER A 110 -7.28 11.54 0.33
C SER A 110 -8.17 10.32 0.05
N LEU A 111 -9.19 10.09 0.89
CA LEU A 111 -10.16 9.00 0.69
C LEU A 111 -11.01 9.23 -0.56
N ALA A 112 -11.43 10.47 -0.81
CA ALA A 112 -12.13 10.85 -2.04
C ALA A 112 -11.23 10.66 -3.27
N GLY A 113 -9.95 11.03 -3.20
CA GLY A 113 -8.98 10.81 -4.28
C GLY A 113 -8.78 9.33 -4.60
N ILE A 114 -8.67 8.47 -3.57
CA ILE A 114 -8.56 7.01 -3.73
C ILE A 114 -9.85 6.43 -4.36
N ALA A 115 -11.02 6.87 -3.89
CA ALA A 115 -12.31 6.44 -4.41
C ALA A 115 -12.45 6.84 -5.89
N LEU A 116 -12.19 8.10 -6.23
CA LEU A 116 -12.24 8.60 -7.61
C LEU A 116 -11.22 7.91 -8.51
N GLY A 117 -9.99 7.69 -8.03
CA GLY A 117 -8.96 6.96 -8.78
C GLY A 117 -9.37 5.52 -9.09
N THR A 118 -9.95 4.83 -8.10
CA THR A 118 -10.45 3.45 -8.27
C THR A 118 -11.62 3.41 -9.25
N VAL A 119 -12.59 4.32 -9.12
CA VAL A 119 -13.74 4.41 -10.03
C VAL A 119 -13.27 4.73 -11.45
N THR A 120 -12.32 5.65 -11.61
CA THR A 120 -11.76 6.01 -12.92
C THR A 120 -11.02 4.82 -13.53
N GLN A 121 -10.21 4.11 -12.76
CA GLN A 121 -9.53 2.91 -13.23
C GLN A 121 -10.52 1.80 -13.63
N VAL A 122 -11.61 1.60 -12.88
CA VAL A 122 -12.67 0.64 -13.23
C VAL A 122 -13.43 1.09 -14.48
N TYR A 123 -13.73 2.38 -14.61
CA TYR A 123 -14.43 2.94 -15.77
C TYR A 123 -13.59 2.85 -17.05
N VAL A 124 -12.31 3.25 -16.97
CA VAL A 124 -11.35 3.15 -18.08
C VAL A 124 -11.12 1.68 -18.45
N ASN A 125 -11.01 0.78 -17.47
CA ASN A 125 -10.92 -0.66 -17.73
C ASN A 125 -12.15 -1.19 -18.48
N ARG A 126 -13.36 -0.85 -18.02
CA ARG A 126 -14.61 -1.25 -18.70
C ARG A 126 -14.76 -0.66 -20.11
N ARG A 127 -14.24 0.55 -20.36
CA ARG A 127 -14.43 1.28 -21.62
C ARG A 127 -13.35 0.98 -22.67
N PHE A 128 -12.07 0.89 -22.28
CA PHE A 128 -10.93 0.82 -23.20
C PHE A 128 -10.13 -0.47 -23.11
N LEU A 129 -10.05 -1.06 -21.91
CA LEU A 129 -9.04 -2.05 -21.59
C LEU A 129 -9.75 -3.32 -21.12
N LYS A 130 -10.37 -4.08 -22.05
CA LYS A 130 -10.91 -5.42 -21.80
C LYS A 130 -9.78 -6.43 -21.51
N TRP A 131 -8.96 -6.18 -20.49
CA TRP A 131 -7.95 -7.14 -20.05
C TRP A 131 -8.69 -8.40 -19.58
N SER A 132 -8.46 -9.50 -20.29
CA SER A 132 -9.05 -10.80 -19.99
C SER A 132 -8.63 -11.26 -18.61
N ASP A 133 -9.60 -11.46 -17.74
CA ASP A 133 -9.46 -12.06 -16.42
C ASP A 133 -9.14 -13.56 -16.59
N HIS A 134 -7.90 -13.89 -16.94
CA HIS A 134 -7.42 -15.28 -16.97
C HIS A 134 -7.25 -15.87 -15.56
N SER A 135 -7.75 -15.21 -14.51
CA SER A 135 -7.72 -15.72 -13.13
C SER A 135 -8.97 -16.52 -12.74
N CYS A 136 -10.03 -16.55 -13.56
CA CYS A 136 -11.14 -17.50 -13.42
C CYS A 136 -10.90 -18.75 -14.29
N GLY A 137 -9.97 -19.61 -13.88
CA GLY A 137 -9.74 -20.90 -14.55
C GLY A 137 -8.61 -21.69 -13.90
N GLY A 138 -8.94 -22.49 -12.89
CA GLY A 138 -8.04 -23.40 -12.18
C GLY A 138 -8.67 -23.93 -10.91
#